data_AF-A0AAY4EUD9-F1
#
_entry.id   AF-A0AAY4EUD9-F1
#
_cell.length_a   1.000
_cell.length_b   1.000
_cell.length_c   1.000
_cell.angle_alpha   90.00
_cell.angle_beta   90.00
_cell.angle_gamma   90.00
#
_symmetry.space_group_name_H-M   'P 1'
#
loop_
_entity.id
_entity.type
_entity.pdbx_description
1 polymer ?
#
loop_
_entity_poly.entity_id
_entity_poly.type
_entity_poly.pdbx_seq_one_letter_code
_entity_poly.pdbx_strand_id
1 'polypeptide(L)'
;PGGSIDLSSVNSEPITGIGVVASRSGAPAEYCVVAQTTDGFNADLWKDSLFKSKVTRFLCFTRASSPENVSKRNKSFTTNKLIF
;
A
#
# COMPACT_ATOMS: atom_id res chain seq x y z
N PRO A 1 24.31 24.09 5.36
CA PRO A 1 23.17 23.59 6.16
C PRO A 1 22.92 22.12 5.83
N GLY A 2 23.74 21.25 6.43
CA GLY A 2 23.61 19.81 6.32
C GLY A 2 22.64 19.30 7.37
N GLY A 3 21.52 18.75 6.92
CA GLY A 3 20.73 17.81 7.71
C GLY A 3 21.11 16.41 7.25
N SER A 4 21.87 15.69 8.07
CA SER A 4 22.03 14.25 7.90
C SER A 4 20.65 13.63 8.06
N ILE A 5 20.14 13.03 7.00
CA ILE A 5 18.92 12.22 7.04
C ILE A 5 19.24 11.02 7.92
N ASP A 6 18.71 11.00 9.14
CA ASP A 6 18.91 9.92 10.07
C ASP A 6 18.18 8.67 9.56
N LEU A 7 18.94 7.74 8.98
CA LEU A 7 18.43 6.46 8.47
C LEU A 7 17.85 5.58 9.59
N SER A 8 18.06 5.92 10.87
CA SER A 8 17.51 5.19 12.01
C SER A 8 15.97 5.23 12.08
N SER A 9 15.33 6.18 11.39
CA SER A 9 13.86 6.26 11.33
C SER A 9 13.23 5.47 10.19
N VAL A 10 14.03 4.83 9.33
CA VAL A 10 13.50 3.88 8.35
C VAL A 10 13.20 2.61 9.12
N ASN A 11 11.91 2.36 9.38
CA ASN A 11 11.46 1.10 9.98
C ASN A 11 12.08 -0.07 9.20
N SER A 12 13.09 -0.68 9.82
CA SER A 12 13.95 -1.72 9.24
C SER A 12 13.32 -3.11 9.37
N GLU A 13 12.13 -3.21 9.97
CA GLU A 13 11.36 -4.44 9.96
C GLU A 13 11.03 -4.85 8.51
N PRO A 14 11.09 -6.16 8.21
CA PRO A 14 10.79 -6.65 6.88
C PRO A 14 9.33 -6.36 6.53
N ILE A 15 9.06 -6.12 5.25
CA ILE A 15 7.69 -6.10 4.74
C ILE A 15 7.14 -7.53 4.83
N THR A 16 6.04 -7.70 5.55
CA THR A 16 5.40 -8.99 5.81
C THR A 16 4.10 -9.19 5.01
N GLY A 17 3.62 -8.13 4.34
CA GLY A 17 2.46 -8.19 3.46
C GLY A 17 2.39 -6.99 2.52
N ILE A 18 1.86 -7.20 1.32
CA ILE A 18 1.67 -6.19 0.27
C ILE A 18 0.28 -6.39 -0.34
N GLY A 19 -0.37 -5.30 -0.73
CA GLY A 19 -1.65 -5.32 -1.45
C GLY A 19 -1.85 -4.08 -2.32
N VAL A 20 -2.99 -4.03 -3.00
CA VAL A 20 -3.44 -2.88 -3.80
C VAL A 20 -4.86 -2.50 -3.36
N VAL A 21 -5.09 -1.21 -3.14
CA VAL A 21 -6.38 -0.68 -2.68
C VAL A 21 -6.91 0.40 -3.62
N ALA A 22 -8.23 0.50 -3.73
CA ALA A 22 -8.85 1.53 -4.57
C ALA A 22 -8.86 2.93 -3.93
N SER A 23 -8.65 3.02 -2.62
CA SER A 23 -8.67 4.27 -1.85
C SER A 23 -7.74 4.19 -0.64
N ARG A 24 -7.35 5.36 -0.11
CA ARG A 24 -6.48 5.47 1.07
C ARG A 24 -7.10 4.86 2.33
N SER A 25 -8.42 4.96 2.48
CA SER A 25 -9.17 4.40 3.62
C SER A 25 -9.52 2.92 3.44
N GLY A 26 -9.26 2.34 2.26
CA GLY A 26 -9.59 0.95 1.95
C GLY A 26 -8.55 -0.07 2.39
N ALA A 27 -7.44 0.37 3.01
CA ALA A 27 -6.42 -0.53 3.49
C ALA A 27 -6.85 -1.28 4.76
N PRO A 28 -6.47 -2.56 4.89
CA PRO A 28 -6.62 -3.28 6.16
C PRO A 28 -5.89 -2.57 7.30
N ALA A 29 -6.31 -2.86 8.53
CA ALA A 29 -5.60 -2.38 9.72
C ALA A 29 -4.12 -2.77 9.66
N GLU A 30 -3.25 -1.89 10.15
CA GLU A 30 -1.78 -2.05 10.16
C GLU A 30 -1.10 -2.03 8.77
N TYR A 31 -1.84 -1.74 7.69
CA TYR A 31 -1.25 -1.48 6.38
C TYR A 31 -1.05 0.02 6.18
N CYS A 32 0.15 0.39 5.74
CA CYS A 32 0.47 1.73 5.25
C CYS A 32 0.13 1.82 3.76
N VAL A 33 -0.56 2.89 3.34
CA VAL A 33 -0.86 3.15 1.92
C VAL A 33 0.17 4.12 1.33
N VAL A 34 0.77 3.74 0.21
CA VAL A 34 1.63 4.61 -0.59
C VAL A 34 0.75 5.36 -1.58
N ALA A 35 0.18 6.49 -1.12
CA ALA A 35 -0.69 7.32 -1.95
C ALA A 35 0.01 8.57 -2.51
N GLN A 36 1.24 8.83 -2.06
CA GLN A 36 2.11 9.86 -2.59
C GLN A 36 3.52 9.31 -2.76
N THR A 37 4.19 9.78 -3.80
CA THR A 37 5.61 9.54 -4.03
C THR A 37 6.44 10.34 -3.03
N THR A 38 7.73 10.04 -2.92
CA THR A 38 8.64 10.72 -1.98
C THR A 38 8.89 12.18 -2.32
N ASP A 39 8.61 12.59 -3.56
CA ASP A 39 8.62 13.97 -4.05
C ASP A 39 7.22 14.63 -4.03
N GLY A 40 6.20 13.96 -3.48
CA GLY A 40 4.90 14.56 -3.15
C GLY A 40 3.82 14.44 -4.22
N PHE A 41 4.09 13.81 -5.36
CA PHE A 41 3.08 13.56 -6.40
C PHE A 41 2.13 12.42 -6.03
N ASN A 42 0.96 12.38 -6.67
CA ASN A 42 -0.02 11.32 -6.46
C ASN A 42 0.53 9.98 -6.98
N ALA A 43 0.52 8.93 -6.15
CA ALA A 43 1.04 7.61 -6.48
C ALA A 43 -0.05 6.65 -7.00
N ASP A 44 -1.03 7.18 -7.74
CA ASP A 44 -2.04 6.35 -8.40
C ASP A 44 -1.37 5.51 -9.50
N LEU A 45 -1.47 4.19 -9.37
CA LEU A 45 -0.83 3.22 -10.26
C LEU A 45 -1.72 2.88 -11.45
N TRP A 46 -2.94 3.40 -11.52
CA TRP A 46 -3.85 3.14 -12.62
C TRP A 46 -3.77 4.22 -13.70
N LYS A 47 -3.66 3.81 -14.96
CA LYS A 47 -3.76 4.72 -16.10
C LYS A 47 -5.20 4.79 -16.60
N ASP A 48 -5.82 5.95 -16.42
CA ASP A 48 -7.14 6.22 -16.97
C ASP A 48 -7.13 6.24 -18.51
N SER A 49 -8.30 5.99 -19.12
CA SER A 49 -8.51 6.08 -20.57
C SER A 49 -9.56 7.15 -20.87
N LEU A 50 -9.41 7.89 -21.98
CA LEU A 50 -10.31 9.00 -22.35
C LEU A 50 -11.80 8.63 -22.43
N PHE A 51 -12.12 7.36 -22.66
CA PHE A 51 -13.49 6.86 -22.80
C PHE A 51 -13.98 6.01 -21.62
N LYS A 52 -13.22 5.94 -20.52
CA LYS A 52 -13.57 5.13 -19.35
C LYS A 52 -13.59 5.98 -18.09
N SER A 53 -14.41 5.56 -17.13
CA SER A 53 -14.42 6.16 -15.79
C SER A 53 -13.06 6.01 -15.12
N LYS A 54 -12.70 7.02 -14.34
CA LYS A 54 -11.49 7.01 -13.54
C LYS A 54 -11.49 5.85 -12.56
N VAL A 55 -10.35 5.16 -12.48
CA VAL A 55 -10.08 4.14 -11.47
C VAL A 55 -8.80 4.52 -10.77
N THR A 56 -8.76 4.31 -9.46
CA THR A 56 -7.57 4.58 -8.66
C THR A 56 -7.05 3.30 -8.02
N ARG A 57 -5.73 3.15 -7.98
CA ARG A 57 -5.03 2.01 -7.37
C ARG A 57 -3.80 2.50 -6.62
N PHE A 58 -3.74 2.23 -5.33
CA PHE A 58 -2.58 2.52 -4.49
C PHE A 58 -1.96 1.23 -3.96
N LEU A 59 -0.64 1.19 -3.91
CA LEU A 59 0.09 0.15 -3.18
C LEU A 59 -0.17 0.32 -1.67
N CYS A 60 -0.36 -0.77 -0.95
CA CYS A 60 -0.29 -0.78 0.51
C CYS A 60 0.60 -1.92 0.99
N PHE A 61 1.23 -1.76 2.16
CA PHE A 61 2.08 -2.79 2.75
C PHE A 61 1.97 -2.79 4.28
N THR A 62 2.34 -3.88 4.92
CA THR A 62 2.51 -3.96 6.38
C THR A 62 3.87 -4.56 6.73
N ARG A 63 4.37 -4.17 7.90
CA ARG A 63 5.54 -4.78 8.56
C ARG A 63 5.16 -5.52 9.83
N ALA A 64 3.88 -5.49 10.22
CA ALA A 64 3.40 -6.14 11.43
C ALA A 64 3.65 -7.65 11.38
N SER A 65 4.39 -8.16 12.37
CA SER A 65 4.66 -9.59 12.53
C SER A 65 3.63 -10.18 13.51
N SER A 66 2.43 -10.52 13.02
CA SER A 66 1.46 -11.26 13.85
C SER A 66 1.00 -12.56 13.17
N PRO A 67 0.88 -13.68 13.91
CA PRO A 67 0.30 -14.93 13.39
C PRO A 67 -1.17 -14.76 12.95
N GLU A 68 -1.94 -13.89 13.60
CA GLU A 68 -3.33 -13.59 13.23
C GLU A 68 -3.43 -12.93 11.84
N ASN A 69 -2.41 -12.15 11.47
CA ASN A 69 -2.30 -11.52 10.16
C ASN A 69 -2.01 -12.54 9.04
N VAL A 70 -1.50 -13.74 9.36
CA VAL A 70 -1.38 -14.88 8.42
C VAL A 70 -2.76 -15.48 8.11
N SER A 71 -3.61 -15.61 9.13
CA SER A 71 -4.95 -16.19 9.00
C SER A 71 -5.92 -15.27 8.25
N LYS A 72 -5.81 -13.94 8.44
CA LYS A 72 -6.59 -12.93 7.69
C LYS A 72 -6.04 -12.69 6.27
N ARG A 73 -4.72 -12.87 6.04
CA ARG A 73 -4.10 -12.88 4.70
C ARG A 73 -4.82 -13.85 3.76
N ASN A 74 -5.10 -15.07 4.22
CA ASN A 74 -5.74 -16.06 3.37
C ASN A 74 -7.23 -15.79 3.07
N LYS A 75 -7.88 -14.87 3.80
CA LYS A 75 -9.30 -14.52 3.58
C LYS A 75 -9.48 -13.23 2.77
N SER A 76 -8.63 -12.22 3.00
CA SER A 76 -8.75 -10.92 2.31
C SER A 76 -8.26 -10.96 0.86
N PHE A 77 -7.36 -11.90 0.50
CA PHE A 77 -6.85 -12.05 -0.87
C PHE A 77 -7.64 -13.07 -1.71
N THR A 78 -8.48 -13.89 -1.08
CA THR A 78 -9.22 -14.98 -1.75
C THR A 78 -10.63 -14.55 -2.19
N THR A 79 -11.16 -13.44 -1.68
CA THR A 79 -12.47 -12.95 -2.10
C THR A 79 -12.32 -11.68 -2.93
N ASN A 80 -12.54 -11.88 -4.24
CA ASN A 80 -12.64 -10.89 -5.31
C ASN A 80 -11.31 -10.45 -5.93
N LYS A 81 -10.87 -11.30 -6.87
CA LYS A 81 -10.36 -10.91 -8.20
C LYS A 81 -9.12 -10.02 -8.12
N LEU A 82 -7.97 -10.59 -8.50
CA LEU A 82 -6.88 -9.82 -9.12
C LEU A 82 -7.48 -9.07 -10.33
N ILE A 83 -8.13 -7.92 -10.10
CA ILE A 83 -8.47 -6.97 -11.14
C ILE A 83 -7.30 -5.99 -11.14
N PHE A 84 -6.38 -6.25 -12.07
CA PHE A 84 -5.79 -5.16 -12.82
C PHE A 84 -6.97 -4.37 -13.41
#